data_AF-A0AAW4Q759-F1
#
_entry.id   AF-A0AAW4Q759-F1
#
_cell.length_a   1.000
_cell.length_b   1.000
_cell.length_c   1.000
_cell.angle_alpha   90.00
_cell.angle_beta   90.00
_cell.angle_gamma   90.00
#
_symmetry.space_group_name_H-M   'P 1'
#
loop_
_entity.id
_entity.type
_entity.pdbx_description
1 polymer ?
#
loop_
_entity_poly.entity_id
_entity_poly.type
_entity_poly.pdbx_seq_one_letter_code
_entity_poly.pdbx_strand_id
1 'polypeptide(L)'
;MLLHYETVAEAQAAAFQLERLGGAACRLLEQCVEAQALKRTKPSKTALRLSDAGFLFIRETGDLWRQDITLLPSLAGEEALDALDHMHANKRAIVGLDDKDHQ
;
A
#
# COMPACT_ATOMS: atom_id res chain seq x y z
N MET A 1 11.72 7.67 -8.80
CA MET A 1 12.95 6.85 -8.81
C MET A 1 12.69 5.71 -7.85
N LEU A 2 12.84 4.46 -8.28
CA LEU A 2 12.63 3.30 -7.40
C LEU A 2 13.89 3.08 -6.55
N LEU A 3 13.67 2.72 -5.28
CA LEU A 3 14.66 2.49 -4.25
C LEU A 3 14.61 1.04 -3.74
N HIS A 4 13.44 0.41 -3.70
CA HIS A 4 13.25 -1.00 -3.35
C HIS A 4 13.21 -1.90 -4.58
N TYR A 5 12.35 -1.60 -5.55
CA TYR A 5 12.26 -2.38 -6.78
C TYR A 5 13.32 -1.94 -7.79
N GLU A 6 13.91 -2.88 -8.52
CA GLU A 6 14.96 -2.58 -9.50
C GLU A 6 14.34 -2.08 -10.81
N THR A 7 13.09 -2.48 -11.09
CA THR A 7 12.39 -2.12 -12.33
C THR A 7 10.96 -1.65 -12.11
N VAL A 8 10.45 -0.85 -13.05
CA VAL A 8 9.04 -0.43 -13.08
C VAL A 8 8.08 -1.62 -13.17
N ALA A 9 8.48 -2.69 -13.87
CA ALA A 9 7.66 -3.89 -14.01
C ALA A 9 7.47 -4.61 -12.67
N GLU A 10 8.50 -4.65 -11.82
CA GLU A 10 8.41 -5.21 -10.46
C GLU A 10 7.51 -4.36 -9.56
N ALA A 11 7.66 -3.03 -9.60
CA ALA A 11 6.79 -2.12 -8.86
C ALA A 11 5.32 -2.25 -9.29
N GLN A 12 5.06 -2.42 -10.59
CA GLN A 12 3.71 -2.69 -11.11
C GLN A 12 3.19 -4.07 -10.68
N ALA A 13 4.02 -5.11 -10.71
CA ALA A 13 3.64 -6.44 -10.23
C ALA A 13 3.25 -6.40 -8.73
N ALA A 14 4.01 -5.64 -7.93
CA ALA A 14 3.69 -5.39 -6.53
C ALA A 14 2.40 -4.58 -6.36
N ALA A 15 2.18 -3.55 -7.17
CA ALA A 15 0.92 -2.80 -7.19
C ALA A 15 -0.29 -3.69 -7.50
N PHE A 16 -0.17 -4.63 -8.45
CA PHE A 16 -1.21 -5.62 -8.72
C PHE A 16 -1.44 -6.55 -7.53
N GLN A 17 -0.38 -6.96 -6.83
CA GLN A 17 -0.53 -7.75 -5.59
C GLN A 17 -1.27 -6.95 -4.52
N LEU A 18 -0.92 -5.68 -4.33
CA LEU A 18 -1.58 -4.76 -3.40
C LEU A 18 -3.06 -4.58 -3.75
N GLU A 19 -3.40 -4.35 -5.02
CA GLU A 19 -4.78 -4.22 -5.49
C GLU A 19 -5.60 -5.50 -5.21
N ARG A 20 -4.99 -6.69 -5.37
CA ARG A 20 -5.62 -7.99 -5.07
C ARG A 20 -5.86 -8.22 -3.57
N LEU A 21 -5.14 -7.54 -2.68
CA LEU A 21 -5.43 -7.55 -1.24
C LEU A 21 -6.73 -6.77 -0.92
N GLY A 22 -7.14 -5.87 -1.81
CA GLY A 22 -8.40 -5.15 -1.79
C GLY A 22 -8.30 -3.73 -1.24
N GLY A 23 -9.31 -2.89 -1.50
CA GLY A 23 -9.27 -1.46 -1.18
C GLY A 23 -9.08 -1.11 0.30
N ALA A 24 -9.49 -1.99 1.22
CA ALA A 24 -9.21 -1.78 2.64
C ALA A 24 -7.71 -1.93 2.99
N ALA A 25 -6.98 -2.76 2.23
CA ALA A 25 -5.54 -2.91 2.37
C ALA A 25 -4.81 -1.70 1.78
N CYS A 26 -5.19 -1.26 0.58
CA CYS A 26 -4.68 -0.03 -0.03
C CYS A 26 -4.85 1.16 0.92
N ARG A 27 -6.07 1.38 1.42
CA ARG A 27 -6.37 2.50 2.33
C ARG A 27 -5.61 2.43 3.65
N LEU A 28 -5.39 1.23 4.20
CA LEU A 28 -4.60 1.09 5.42
C LEU A 28 -3.12 1.40 5.15
N LEU A 29 -2.60 0.97 4.01
CA LEU A 29 -1.22 1.25 3.61
C LEU A 29 -1.03 2.75 3.35
N GLU A 30 -1.94 3.40 2.60
CA GLU A 30 -1.98 4.87 2.40
C GLU A 30 -1.85 5.62 3.74
N GLN A 31 -2.70 5.27 4.71
CA GLN A 31 -2.64 5.89 6.04
C GLN A 31 -1.30 5.66 6.74
N CYS A 32 -0.69 4.49 6.57
CA CYS A 32 0.63 4.20 7.16
C CYS A 32 1.75 4.98 6.47
N VAL A 33 1.69 5.15 5.15
CA VAL A 33 2.63 5.95 4.37
C VAL A 33 2.51 7.44 4.76
N GLU A 34 1.30 7.97 4.84
CA GLU A 34 1.06 9.36 5.25
C GLU A 34 1.54 9.64 6.68
N ALA A 35 1.20 8.76 7.62
CA ALA A 35 1.54 8.94 9.03
C ALA A 35 2.99 8.55 9.34
N GLN A 36 3.66 7.80 8.46
CA GLN A 36 4.95 7.11 8.64
C GLN A 36 5.01 6.11 9.81
N ALA A 37 4.09 6.21 10.78
CA ALA A 37 3.87 5.28 11.86
C ALA A 37 2.44 5.39 12.37
N LEU A 38 1.73 4.26 12.45
CA LEU A 38 0.35 4.20 12.89
C LEU A 38 0.23 3.36 14.15
N LYS A 39 -0.10 4.01 15.28
CA LYS A 39 -0.25 3.34 16.58
C LYS A 39 -1.61 2.68 16.71
N ARG A 40 -1.63 1.44 17.22
CA ARG A 40 -2.82 0.62 17.41
C ARG A 40 -2.70 -0.16 18.72
N THR A 41 -3.85 -0.56 19.27
CA THR A 41 -3.90 -1.47 20.42
C THR A 41 -3.82 -2.94 20.03
N LYS A 42 -4.09 -3.28 18.76
CA LYS A 42 -3.98 -4.62 18.19
C LYS A 42 -3.76 -4.59 16.69
N PRO A 43 -3.05 -5.56 16.09
CA PRO A 43 -2.96 -5.68 14.64
C PRO A 43 -4.32 -6.11 14.06
N SER A 44 -4.72 -5.50 12.95
CA SER A 44 -5.91 -5.93 12.20
C SER A 44 -5.54 -7.09 11.26
N LYS A 45 -6.54 -7.89 10.84
CA LYS A 45 -6.31 -8.93 9.81
C LYS A 45 -5.75 -8.35 8.52
N THR A 46 -6.15 -7.12 8.16
CA THR A 46 -5.62 -6.41 7.00
C THR A 46 -4.15 -6.02 7.18
N ALA A 47 -3.77 -5.54 8.38
CA ALA A 47 -2.37 -5.22 8.69
C ALA A 47 -1.49 -6.47 8.60
N LEU A 48 -1.97 -7.60 9.13
CA LEU A 48 -1.26 -8.88 9.03
C LEU A 48 -1.07 -9.30 7.58
N ARG A 49 -2.12 -9.25 6.75
CA ARG A 49 -2.03 -9.58 5.32
C ARG A 49 -1.06 -8.68 4.55
N LEU A 50 -1.02 -7.38 4.88
CA LEU A 50 -0.05 -6.45 4.29
C LEU A 50 1.38 -6.78 4.74
N SER A 51 1.55 -7.17 6.00
CA SER A 51 2.84 -7.60 6.54
C SER A 51 3.33 -8.90 5.91
N ASP A 52 2.45 -9.87 5.73
CA ASP A 52 2.76 -11.14 5.07
C ASP A 52 3.16 -10.94 3.60
N ALA A 53 2.56 -9.95 2.95
CA ALA A 53 2.91 -9.53 1.58
C ALA A 53 4.16 -8.64 1.51
N GLY A 54 4.76 -8.28 2.65
CA GLY A 54 5.96 -7.45 2.71
C GLY A 54 5.74 -5.95 2.53
N PHE A 55 4.48 -5.46 2.48
CA PHE A 55 4.17 -4.05 2.28
C PHE A 55 4.20 -3.21 3.56
N LEU A 56 4.12 -3.85 4.72
CA LEU A 56 3.99 -3.18 6.01
C LEU A 56 4.79 -3.94 7.08
N PHE A 57 5.36 -3.24 8.04
CA PHE A 57 5.95 -3.85 9.23
C PHE A 57 5.04 -3.65 10.43
N ILE A 58 4.87 -4.71 11.22
CA ILE A 58 4.20 -4.65 12.52
C ILE A 58 5.26 -4.77 13.60
N ARG A 59 5.37 -3.74 14.44
CA ARG A 59 6.21 -3.76 15.63
C ARG A 59 5.35 -3.84 16.86
N GLU A 60 5.56 -4.88 17.65
CA GLU A 60 4.95 -5.02 18.96
C GLU A 60 5.94 -4.54 20.01
N THR A 61 5.49 -3.62 20.86
CA THR A 61 6.27 -3.01 21.94
C THR A 61 5.44 -3.00 23.21
N GLY A 62 6.09 -2.84 24.36
CA GLY A 62 5.43 -2.79 25.66
C GLY A 62 5.67 -4.02 26.51
N ASP A 63 4.85 -4.19 27.53
CA ASP A 63 4.98 -5.25 28.54
C ASP A 63 3.76 -6.19 28.53
N LEU A 64 3.72 -7.12 29.49
CA LEU A 64 2.63 -8.09 29.63
C LEU A 64 1.27 -7.44 29.92
N TRP A 65 1.23 -6.16 30.32
CA TRP A 65 0.04 -5.45 30.76
C TRP A 65 -0.42 -4.39 29.78
N ARG A 66 0.50 -3.84 28.98
CA ARG A 66 0.23 -2.85 27.92
C ARG A 66 1.05 -3.19 26.69
N GLN A 67 0.36 -3.73 25.69
CA GLN A 67 0.91 -3.93 24.35
C GLN A 67 0.59 -2.72 23.48
N ASP A 68 1.64 -2.14 22.90
CA ASP A 68 1.57 -1.08 21.91
C ASP A 68 2.01 -1.62 20.56
N ILE A 69 1.12 -1.55 19.57
CA ILE A 69 1.39 -1.99 18.20
C ILE A 69 1.66 -0.77 17.34
N THR A 70 2.79 -0.78 16.65
CA THR A 70 3.13 0.26 15.66
C THR A 70 3.18 -0.38 14.28
N LEU A 71 2.37 0.16 13.37
CA LEU A 71 2.40 -0.18 11.95
C LEU A 71 3.32 0.81 11.24
N LEU A 72 4.26 0.31 10.45
CA LEU A 72 5.20 1.11 9.68
C LEU A 72 5.08 0.72 8.21
N PRO A 73 5.06 1.66 7.27
CA PRO A 73 5.17 1.32 5.87
C PRO A 73 6.54 0.68 5.60
N SER A 74 6.59 -0.19 4.60
CA SER A 74 7.85 -0.60 4.00
C SER A 74 8.10 0.21 2.74
N LEU A 75 9.36 0.33 2.34
CA LEU A 75 9.73 0.96 1.07
C LEU A 75 9.07 0.25 -0.13
N ALA A 76 8.96 -1.08 -0.06
CA ALA A 76 8.25 -1.91 -1.03
C ALA A 76 6.76 -1.56 -1.13
N GLY A 77 6.14 -1.23 0.01
CA GLY A 77 4.75 -0.80 0.10
C GLY A 77 4.51 0.60 -0.42
N GLU A 78 5.41 1.53 -0.11
CA GLU A 78 5.38 2.90 -0.64
C GLU A 78 5.44 2.89 -2.17
N GLU A 79 6.43 2.18 -2.74
CA GLU A 79 6.58 2.11 -4.19
C GLU A 79 5.45 1.35 -4.89
N ALA A 80 4.91 0.31 -4.26
CA ALA A 80 3.74 -0.39 -4.79
C ALA A 80 2.49 0.50 -4.80
N LEU A 81 2.33 1.37 -3.80
CA LEU A 81 1.23 2.31 -3.71
C LEU A 81 1.36 3.40 -4.79
N ASP A 82 2.54 3.98 -4.95
CA ASP A 82 2.84 4.95 -6.00
C ASP A 82 2.58 4.36 -7.40
N ALA A 83 3.04 3.12 -7.63
CA ALA A 83 2.81 2.42 -8.89
C ALA A 83 1.31 2.15 -9.13
N LEU A 84 0.54 1.82 -8.08
CA LEU A 84 -0.90 1.63 -8.16
C LEU A 84 -1.62 2.93 -8.56
N ASP A 85 -1.24 4.06 -7.97
CA ASP A 85 -1.80 5.37 -8.28
C ASP A 85 -1.51 5.77 -9.74
N HIS A 86 -0.29 5.54 -10.22
CA HIS A 86 0.06 5.74 -11.63
C HIS A 86 -0.78 4.88 -12.58
N MET A 87 -0.99 3.61 -12.24
CA MET A 87 -1.82 2.69 -13.03
C MET A 87 -3.28 3.14 -13.08
N HIS A 88 -3.84 3.58 -11.96
CA HIS A 88 -5.22 4.09 -11.88
C HIS A 88 -5.37 5.42 -12.62
N ALA A 89 -4.40 6.33 -12.51
CA ALA A 89 -4.39 7.57 -13.27
C ALA A 89 -4.35 7.31 -14.78
N ASN A 90 -3.50 6.39 -15.24
CA ASN A 90 -3.42 6.02 -16.65
C ASN A 90 -4.73 5.40 -17.15
N LYS A 91 -5.35 4.51 -16.35
CA LYS A 91 -6.65 3.92 -16.67
C LYS A 91 -7.76 4.98 -16.83
N ARG A 92 -7.79 5.99 -15.96
CA ARG A 92 -8.74 7.11 -16.05
C ARG A 92 -8.50 7.98 -17.29
N ALA A 93 -7.24 8.21 -17.67
CA ALA A 93 -6.89 8.95 -18.87
C ALA A 93 -7.37 8.24 -20.15
N ILE A 94 -7.22 6.92 -20.21
CA ILE A 94 -7.67 6.10 -21.35
C ILE A 94 -9.20 6.11 -21.46
N VAL A 95 -9.92 5.92 -20.35
CA VAL A 95 -11.39 5.94 -20.35
C VAL A 95 -11.94 7.34 -20.67
N GLY A 96 -11.28 8.41 -20.23
CA GLY A 96 -11.69 9.79 -20.51
C GLY A 96 -11.41 10.29 -21.93
N LEU A 97 -10.64 9.55 -22.74
CA LEU A 97 -10.43 9.83 -24.16
C LEU A 97 -11.56 9.29 -25.04
N ASP A 98 -12.22 8.21 -24.63
CA ASP A 98 -13.30 7.56 -25.40
C ASP A 98 -14.59 8.41 -25.47
N ASP A 99 -14.80 9.32 -24.52
CA ASP A 99 -15.98 10.23 -24.49
C ASP A 99 -15.86 11.43 -25.44
N LYS A 100 -14.71 11.66 -26.09
CA LYS A 100 -14.49 12.85 -26.94
C LYS A 100 -14.60 12.61 -28.44
N ASP A 101 -14.77 11.37 -28.89
CA ASP A 101 -14.84 11.04 -30.32
C ASP A 101 -16.27 10.85 -30.87
N HIS A 102 -17.32 11.25 -30.12
CA HIS A 102 -18.73 11.14 -30.55
C HIS A 102 -19.51 12.46 -30.50
N GLN A 103 -18.91 13.59 -30.87
CA GLN A 103 -19.64 14.83 -31.18
C GLN A 103 -19.39 15.33 -32.60
#